data_AF-K0L1L6-F1
#
_entry.id   AF-K0L1L6-F1
#
_cell.length_a   1.000
_cell.length_b   1.000
_cell.length_c   1.000
_cell.angle_alpha   90.00
_cell.angle_beta   90.00
_cell.angle_gamma   90.00
#
_symmetry.space_group_name_H-M   'P 1'
#
loop_
_entity.id
_entity.type
_entity.pdbx_description
1 polymer ?
#
loop_
_entity_poly.entity_id
_entity_poly.type
_entity_poly.pdbx_seq_one_letter_code
_entity_poly.pdbx_strand_id
1 'polypeptide(L)' 'RRWQLACEGNMAHIVVMPNVTIEKLDYFLNELVHARSIWYKDEKVEPLCLAEDVGIENCCCALHK' A
#
# COMPACT_ATOMS: atom_id res chain seq x y z
N ARG A 1 -8.55 -14.93 -7.11
CA ARG A 1 -7.70 -14.37 -6.03
C ARG A 1 -6.28 -14.31 -6.56
N ARG A 2 -5.79 -13.13 -6.99
CA ARG A 2 -4.48 -12.98 -7.67
C ARG A 2 -3.33 -12.62 -6.72
N TRP A 3 -3.64 -11.97 -5.61
CA TRP A 3 -2.66 -11.50 -4.62
C TRP A 3 -3.13 -11.87 -3.22
N GLN A 4 -2.21 -12.33 -2.37
CA GLN A 4 -2.47 -12.54 -0.94
C GLN A 4 -1.97 -11.31 -0.20
N LEU A 5 -2.91 -10.48 0.23
CA LEU A 5 -2.64 -9.42 1.19
C LEU A 5 -3.04 -9.93 2.57
N ALA A 6 -2.15 -9.77 3.53
CA ALA A 6 -2.45 -9.95 4.93
C ALA A 6 -2.62 -8.56 5.54
N CYS A 7 -3.67 -8.40 6.35
CA CYS A 7 -3.94 -7.16 7.05
C CYS A 7 -3.58 -7.35 8.52
N GLU A 8 -2.76 -6.44 9.04
CA GLU A 8 -2.42 -6.33 10.44
C GLU A 8 -2.61 -4.87 10.86
N GLY A 9 -3.57 -4.63 11.76
CA GLY A 9 -3.97 -3.26 12.12
C GLY A 9 -4.43 -2.44 10.91
N ASN A 10 -3.85 -1.25 10.75
CA ASN A 10 -4.12 -0.35 9.62
C ASN A 10 -3.25 -0.65 8.39
N MET A 11 -2.42 -1.70 8.43
CA MET A 11 -1.49 -2.06 7.37
C MET A 11 -1.92 -3.30 6.62
N ALA A 12 -1.83 -3.24 5.30
CA ALA A 12 -1.86 -4.41 4.43
C ALA A 12 -0.43 -4.69 3.93
N HIS A 13 0.11 -5.85 4.27
CA HIS A 13 1.39 -6.32 3.75
C HIS A 13 1.20 -7.43 2.74
N ILE A 14 2.14 -7.53 1.80
CA ILE A 14 2.12 -8.55 0.76
C ILE A 14 3.13 -9.62 1.11
N VAL A 15 2.68 -10.87 1.15
CA VAL A 15 3.57 -12.01 1.32
C VAL A 15 4.08 -12.44 -0.04
N VAL A 16 5.37 -12.23 -0.28
CA VAL A 16 6.03 -12.62 -1.52
C VAL A 16 6.48 -14.07 -1.40
N MET A 17 5.83 -14.95 -2.15
CA MET A 17 6.21 -16.36 -2.24
C MET A 17 7.40 -16.54 -3.21
N PRO A 18 8.24 -17.58 -3.07
CA PRO A 18 9.42 -17.78 -3.93
C PRO A 18 9.15 -17.86 -5.45
N ASN A 19 7.90 -18.11 -5.84
CA ASN A 19 7.45 -18.18 -7.24
C ASN A 19 7.04 -16.81 -7.84
N VAL A 20 7.11 -15.74 -7.04
CA VAL A 20 6.80 -14.38 -7.45
C VAL A 20 8.06 -13.73 -8.02
N THR A 21 7.99 -13.35 -9.29
CA THR A 21 9.06 -12.63 -9.99
C THR A 21 8.89 -11.12 -9.83
N ILE A 22 9.94 -10.36 -10.12
CA ILE A 22 9.91 -8.89 -10.13
C ILE A 22 8.81 -8.38 -11.08
N GLU A 23 8.65 -8.98 -12.26
CA GLU A 23 7.61 -8.60 -13.23
C GLU A 23 6.18 -8.73 -12.67
N LYS A 24 5.94 -9.75 -11.84
CA LYS A 24 4.64 -9.92 -11.17
C LYS A 24 4.42 -8.85 -10.11
N LEU A 25 5.47 -8.48 -9.38
CA LEU A 25 5.41 -7.37 -8.42
C LEU A 25 5.15 -6.04 -9.12
N ASP A 26 5.81 -5.77 -10.24
CA ASP A 26 5.59 -4.55 -11.03
C ASP A 26 4.15 -4.47 -11.55
N TYR A 27 3.60 -5.57 -12.05
CA TYR A 27 2.20 -5.61 -12.46
C TYR A 27 1.26 -5.33 -11.28
N PHE A 28 1.51 -5.94 -10.11
CA PHE A 28 0.74 -5.66 -8.90
C PHE A 28 0.80 -4.18 -8.49
N LEU A 29 2.00 -3.60 -8.47
CA LEU A 29 2.20 -2.20 -8.07
C LEU A 29 1.50 -1.24 -9.02
N ASN A 30 1.56 -1.50 -10.33
CA ASN A 30 0.85 -0.70 -11.32
C ASN A 30 -0.67 -0.74 -11.10
N GLU A 31 -1.25 -1.92 -10.85
CA GLU A 31 -2.68 -2.06 -10.54
C GLU A 31 -3.04 -1.34 -9.23
N LEU A 32 -2.20 -1.44 -8.19
CA LEU A 32 -2.41 -0.78 -6.90
C LEU A 32 -2.38 0.75 -7.03
N VAL A 33 -1.39 1.29 -7.77
CA VAL A 33 -1.27 2.73 -8.03
C VAL A 33 -2.46 3.24 -8.83
N HIS A 34 -2.90 2.49 -9.85
CA HIS A 34 -4.07 2.85 -10.64
C HIS A 34 -5.34 2.87 -9.78
N ALA A 35 -5.56 1.85 -8.95
CA ALA A 35 -6.69 1.79 -8.03
C ALA A 35 -6.66 2.94 -7.00
N ARG A 36 -5.50 3.24 -6.40
CA ARG A 36 -5.33 4.36 -5.47
C ARG A 36 -5.62 5.70 -6.13
N SER A 37 -5.16 5.90 -7.38
CA SER A 37 -5.45 7.11 -8.14
C SER A 37 -6.96 7.31 -8.32
N ILE A 38 -7.71 6.23 -8.54
CA ILE A 38 -9.19 6.27 -8.63
C ILE A 38 -9.81 6.54 -7.25
N TRP A 39 -9.37 5.85 -6.19
CA TRP A 39 -9.94 5.99 -4.84
C TRP A 39 -9.73 7.38 -4.24
N TYR A 40 -8.58 7.99 -4.50
CA TYR A 40 -8.24 9.32 -3.98
C TYR A 40 -8.58 10.46 -4.94
N LYS A 41 -9.16 10.16 -6.11
CA LYS A 41 -9.45 11.14 -7.17
C LYS A 41 -10.33 12.30 -6.72
N ASP A 42 -11.27 12.04 -5.82
CA ASP A 42 -12.26 13.02 -5.36
C ASP A 42 -11.83 13.77 -4.08
N GLU A 43 -10.61 13.53 -3.56
CA GLU A 43 -10.07 14.09 -2.29
C GLU A 43 -10.95 13.86 -1.04
N LYS A 44 -12.06 13.13 -1.17
CA LYS A 44 -12.99 12.81 -0.08
C LYS A 44 -12.41 11.85 0.94
N VAL A 45 -11.38 11.11 0.56
CA VAL A 45 -10.72 10.12 1.40
C VAL A 45 -9.23 10.39 1.28
N GLU A 46 -8.60 10.76 2.39
CA GLU A 46 -7.15 10.83 2.47
C GLU A 46 -6.59 9.48 2.93
N PRO A 47 -5.39 9.09 2.48
CA PRO A 47 -4.72 7.92 3.03
C PRO A 47 -4.47 8.10 4.53
N LEU A 48 -4.83 7.09 5.32
CA LEU A 48 -4.58 7.07 6.77
C LEU A 48 -3.08 7.20 7.05
N CYS A 49 -2.75 7.92 8.12
CA CYS A 49 -1.39 7.96 8.62
C CYS A 49 -1.02 6.59 9.21
N LEU A 50 0.16 6.10 8.85
CA LEU A 50 0.70 4.82 9.31
C LEU A 50 1.82 4.98 10.34
N ALA A 51 2.07 6.20 10.84
CA ALA A 51 3.17 6.48 11.76
C ALA A 51 3.05 5.70 13.08
N GLU A 52 1.84 5.35 13.49
CA GLU A 52 1.62 4.51 14.68
C GLU A 52 2.19 3.11 14.48
N ASP A 53 2.07 2.51 13.28
CA ASP A 53 2.56 1.15 13.04
C ASP A 53 3.98 1.08 12.40
N VAL A 54 4.47 2.11 11.68
CA VAL A 54 5.87 2.13 11.14
C VAL A 54 6.85 3.04 11.88
N GLY A 55 6.38 3.88 12.80
CA GLY A 55 7.18 4.95 13.39
C GLY A 55 7.13 6.23 12.56
N ILE A 56 7.28 7.38 13.23
CA ILE A 56 7.20 8.72 12.61
C ILE A 56 8.32 8.88 11.58
N GLU A 57 9.52 8.37 11.86
CA GLU A 57 10.69 8.44 11.00
C GLU A 57 10.55 7.66 9.70
N ASN A 58 9.62 6.70 9.63
CA ASN A 58 9.35 5.88 8.44
C ASN A 58 8.02 6.24 7.76
N CYS A 59 7.28 7.22 8.28
CA CYS A 59 5.98 7.61 7.73
C CYS A 59 6.12 8.73 6.68
N CYS A 60 5.67 8.48 5.45
CA CYS A 60 5.71 9.46 4.36
C CYS A 60 4.40 10.23 4.15
N CYS A 61 3.54 10.35 5.17
CA CYS A 61 2.29 11.12 5.07
C CYS A 61 2.53 12.64 5.10
N ALA A 62 1.54 13.43 4.71
CA ALA A 62 1.64 14.89 4.70
C ALA A 62 1.84 15.51 6.12
N LEU A 63 1.46 14.79 7.17
CA LEU A 63 1.54 15.25 8.56
C LEU A 63 2.94 15.09 9.18
N HIS A 64 3.75 14.16 8.68
CA HIS A 64 5.04 13.78 9.26
C HIS A 64 6.22 13.90 8.28
N LYS A 65 6.00 14.60 7.15
CA LYS A 65 7.02 14.93 6.15
C LYS A 65 7.88 16.13 6.56
#